data_AF-A0A5N8XYS9-F1
#
_entry.id   AF-A0A5N8XYS9-F1
#
_cell.length_a   1.000
_cell.length_b   1.000
_cell.length_c   1.000
_cell.angle_alpha   90.00
_cell.angle_beta   90.00
_cell.angle_gamma   90.00
#
_symmetry.space_group_name_H-M   'P 1'
#
loop_
_entity.id
_entity.type
_entity.pdbx_description
1 polymer ?
#
loop_
_entity_poly.entity_id
_entity_poly.type
_entity_poly.pdbx_seq_one_letter_code
_entity_poly.pdbx_strand_id
1 'polypeptide(L)'
;MQRKYLVPVVGTAVAVIAGGVVLTLTLGGTESTTELDSQSSVTVDGEKALSGNVVGGRTQSKYHALPWLGTSVKDVRCPDLKAVAGAKVTCTAKDGDGEAVSIPVSVVDAEGSSVTWKFER
;
A
#
# COMPACT_ATOMS: atom_id res chain seq x y z
N MET A 1 -55.38 -4.26 -9.61
CA MET A 1 -54.96 -2.84 -9.50
C MET A 1 -55.12 -2.40 -8.04
N GLN A 2 -54.30 -1.41 -7.62
CA GLN A 2 -54.31 -0.69 -6.34
C GLN A 2 -53.41 -1.23 -5.22
N ARG A 3 -52.15 -0.77 -5.26
CA ARG A 3 -51.13 -0.87 -4.23
C ARG A 3 -51.34 0.28 -3.24
N LYS A 4 -51.59 -0.03 -1.96
CA LYS A 4 -51.70 0.96 -0.89
C LYS A 4 -50.37 1.08 -0.13
N TYR A 5 -49.90 2.32 -0.06
CA TYR A 5 -49.11 3.02 0.97
C TYR A 5 -48.11 2.24 1.82
N LEU A 6 -46.87 2.75 1.86
CA LEU A 6 -46.17 3.20 3.08
C LEU A 6 -44.84 3.84 2.68
N VAL A 7 -44.72 5.16 2.85
CA VAL A 7 -43.44 5.86 3.05
C VAL A 7 -43.29 6.00 4.55
N PRO A 8 -42.18 5.54 5.15
CA PRO A 8 -41.31 6.53 5.79
C PRO A 8 -39.80 6.18 5.80
N VAL A 9 -38.99 7.24 5.69
CA VAL A 9 -37.78 7.54 6.48
C VAL A 9 -36.84 6.37 6.82
N VAL A 10 -35.66 6.39 6.19
CA VAL A 10 -34.40 5.97 6.82
C VAL A 10 -33.46 7.16 6.58
N GLY A 11 -33.09 7.97 7.58
CA GLY A 11 -32.46 7.54 8.81
C GLY A 11 -30.95 7.47 8.55
N THR A 12 -30.25 8.56 8.89
CA THR A 12 -28.81 8.78 8.77
C THR A 12 -27.94 7.63 9.29
N ALA A 13 -26.87 7.30 8.57
CA ALA A 13 -25.69 6.68 9.15
C ALA A 13 -24.44 7.37 8.60
N VAL A 14 -23.91 8.33 9.35
CA VAL A 14 -22.49 8.70 9.23
C VAL A 14 -21.75 7.50 9.80
N ALA A 15 -21.19 6.66 8.93
CA ALA A 15 -20.40 5.51 9.37
C ALA A 15 -19.08 6.03 9.93
N VAL A 16 -19.06 6.33 11.23
CA VAL A 16 -17.83 6.42 12.00
C VAL A 16 -17.39 4.98 12.21
N ILE A 17 -16.55 4.48 11.31
CA ILE A 17 -16.02 3.12 11.39
C ILE A 17 -14.94 3.10 12.47
N ALA A 18 -15.36 2.99 13.72
CA ALA A 18 -14.49 2.56 14.80
C ALA A 18 -14.47 1.01 14.75
N GLY A 19 -13.37 0.44 14.24
CA GLY A 19 -13.13 -1.00 14.20
C GLY A 19 -13.83 -1.72 13.05
N GLY A 20 -13.17 -1.80 11.89
CA GLY A 20 -13.66 -2.54 10.73
C GLY A 20 -12.62 -3.51 10.21
N VAL A 21 -12.84 -4.81 10.42
CA VAL A 21 -12.08 -5.90 9.78
C VAL A 21 -12.24 -5.76 8.27
N VAL A 22 -11.18 -5.33 7.58
CA VAL A 22 -11.11 -5.31 6.12
C VAL A 22 -10.61 -6.68 5.64
N LEU A 23 -11.45 -7.36 4.85
CA LEU A 23 -11.12 -8.61 4.17
C LEU A 23 -9.87 -8.43 3.31
N THR A 24 -8.75 -8.98 3.78
CA THR A 24 -7.46 -8.97 3.07
C THR A 24 -7.54 -9.96 1.91
N LEU A 25 -7.77 -9.46 0.71
CA LEU A 25 -7.53 -10.20 -0.54
C LEU A 25 -6.02 -10.37 -0.69
N THR A 26 -5.48 -11.45 -0.13
CA THR A 26 -4.05 -11.78 -0.16
C THR A 26 -3.60 -12.12 -1.58
N LEU A 27 -3.19 -11.11 -2.34
CA LEU A 27 -2.35 -11.29 -3.53
C LEU A 27 -0.93 -11.62 -3.04
N GLY A 28 -0.76 -12.88 -2.61
CA GLY A 28 0.31 -13.41 -1.76
C GLY A 28 1.76 -13.39 -2.26
N GLY A 29 2.20 -12.33 -2.96
CA GLY A 29 3.61 -12.12 -3.27
C GLY A 29 4.05 -10.66 -3.16
N THR A 30 3.18 -9.72 -3.55
CA THR A 30 3.54 -8.31 -3.72
C THR A 30 3.08 -7.40 -2.58
N GLU A 31 2.37 -7.95 -1.60
CA GLU A 31 1.94 -7.25 -0.39
C GLU A 31 2.97 -7.36 0.75
N SER A 32 3.04 -6.32 1.58
CA SER A 32 3.83 -6.24 2.79
C SER A 32 3.13 -5.41 3.85
N THR A 33 2.99 -5.99 5.03
CA THR A 33 2.69 -5.25 6.25
C THR A 33 4.00 -4.89 6.93
N THR A 34 4.11 -3.63 7.34
CA THR A 34 5.29 -3.09 8.01
C THR A 34 4.84 -2.29 9.22
N GLU A 35 5.44 -2.57 10.37
CA GLU A 35 5.26 -1.73 11.53
C GLU A 35 5.97 -0.39 11.28
N LEU A 36 5.37 0.67 11.81
CA LEU A 36 5.88 2.02 11.76
C LEU A 36 6.52 2.28 13.12
N ASP A 37 7.79 1.96 13.24
CA ASP A 37 8.61 2.17 14.43
C ASP A 37 9.71 3.22 14.15
N SER A 38 10.54 3.55 15.14
CA SER A 38 11.58 4.57 14.99
C SER A 38 12.62 4.28 13.90
N GLN A 39 12.77 3.02 13.47
CA GLN A 39 13.73 2.59 12.45
C GLN A 39 13.11 2.51 11.05
N SER A 40 11.77 2.46 10.96
CA SER A 40 11.05 2.23 9.71
C SER A 40 10.15 3.40 9.30
N SER A 41 9.79 4.27 10.24
CA SER A 41 8.92 5.41 10.00
C SER A 41 9.65 6.75 9.95
N VAL A 42 9.14 7.64 9.11
CA VAL A 42 9.52 9.04 8.99
C VAL A 42 8.26 9.90 9.05
N THR A 43 8.41 11.20 9.24
CA THR A 43 7.28 12.14 9.21
C THR A 43 7.34 12.97 7.94
N VAL A 44 6.28 12.93 7.15
CA VAL A 44 6.14 13.68 5.89
C VAL A 44 4.88 14.52 6.01
N ASP A 45 5.00 15.84 5.86
CA ASP A 45 3.89 16.79 6.00
C ASP A 45 3.11 16.69 7.32
N GLY A 46 3.79 16.29 8.41
CA GLY A 46 3.15 16.08 9.72
C GLY A 46 2.44 14.73 9.87
N GLU A 47 2.42 13.89 8.83
CA GLU A 47 1.85 12.55 8.86
C GLU A 47 2.95 11.49 8.99
N LYS A 48 2.62 10.36 9.63
CA LYS A 48 3.52 9.20 9.70
C LYS A 48 3.62 8.56 8.32
N ALA A 49 4.84 8.26 7.90
CA ALA A 49 5.14 7.64 6.62
C ALA A 49 6.13 6.50 6.84
N LEU A 50 6.08 5.50 5.98
CA LEU A 50 7.09 4.46 5.89
C LEU A 50 8.27 5.01 5.09
N SER A 51 9.48 4.84 5.62
CA SER A 51 10.70 5.31 4.97
C SER A 51 10.88 4.67 3.59
N GLY A 52 11.22 5.48 2.60
CA GLY A 52 11.53 5.02 1.25
C GLY A 52 12.65 3.98 1.19
N ASN A 53 13.58 3.98 2.15
CA ASN A 53 14.61 2.95 2.27
C ASN A 53 14.01 1.57 2.61
N VAL A 54 13.01 1.53 3.49
CA VAL A 54 12.33 0.28 3.86
C VAL A 54 11.46 -0.21 2.72
N VAL A 55 10.71 0.70 2.07
CA VAL A 55 9.92 0.38 0.87
C VAL A 55 10.83 -0.17 -0.23
N GLY A 56 11.95 0.51 -0.51
CA GLY A 56 12.92 0.10 -1.53
C GLY A 56 13.56 -1.25 -1.25
N GLY A 57 14.05 -1.47 -0.02
CA GLY A 57 14.66 -2.74 0.38
C GLY A 57 13.68 -3.92 0.32
N ARG A 58 12.44 -3.73 0.82
CA ARG A 58 11.38 -4.75 0.75
C ARG A 58 10.96 -5.03 -0.69
N THR A 59 10.83 -3.98 -1.50
CA THR A 59 10.48 -4.06 -2.93
C THR A 59 11.57 -4.85 -3.66
N GLN A 60 12.83 -4.47 -3.52
CA GLN A 60 13.95 -5.19 -4.12
C GLN A 60 13.98 -6.66 -3.70
N SER A 61 13.86 -6.94 -2.41
CA SER A 61 13.88 -8.30 -1.85
C SER A 61 12.77 -9.17 -2.44
N LYS A 62 11.55 -8.64 -2.55
CA LYS A 62 10.42 -9.38 -3.10
C LYS A 62 10.39 -9.44 -4.63
N TYR A 63 10.82 -8.40 -5.34
CA TYR A 63 10.93 -8.41 -6.81
C TYR A 63 12.00 -9.40 -7.29
N HIS A 64 13.13 -9.53 -6.57
CA HIS A 64 14.19 -10.50 -6.91
C HIS A 64 13.70 -11.94 -6.93
N ALA A 65 12.73 -12.27 -6.09
CA ALA A 65 12.20 -13.63 -5.99
C ALA A 65 11.20 -13.98 -7.12
N LEU A 66 10.89 -13.06 -8.03
CA LEU A 66 9.84 -13.26 -9.03
C LEU A 66 10.41 -13.86 -10.33
N PRO A 67 10.07 -15.12 -10.67
CA PRO A 67 10.68 -15.84 -11.79
C PRO A 67 10.31 -15.30 -13.18
N TRP A 68 9.25 -14.49 -13.26
CA TRP A 68 8.74 -13.93 -14.52
C TRP A 68 9.42 -12.61 -14.91
N LEU A 69 10.13 -11.95 -13.99
CA LEU A 69 10.81 -10.69 -14.29
C LEU A 69 12.06 -10.88 -15.15
N GLY A 70 12.54 -12.12 -15.33
CA GLY A 70 13.68 -12.48 -16.19
C GLY A 70 15.03 -11.94 -15.71
N THR A 71 15.02 -10.83 -14.96
CA THR A 71 16.18 -10.02 -14.66
C THR A 71 16.03 -9.41 -13.26
N SER A 72 17.03 -9.59 -12.40
CA SER A 72 17.03 -9.01 -11.05
C SER A 72 17.05 -7.48 -11.10
N VAL A 73 16.11 -6.82 -10.40
CA VAL A 73 16.08 -5.36 -10.32
C VAL A 73 17.08 -4.83 -9.29
N LYS A 74 17.97 -3.92 -9.65
CA LYS A 74 18.98 -3.32 -8.77
C LYS A 74 18.69 -1.84 -8.54
N ASP A 75 19.40 -1.24 -7.59
CA ASP A 75 19.31 0.20 -7.29
C ASP A 75 17.88 0.70 -7.04
N VAL A 76 17.05 -0.08 -6.35
CA VAL A 76 15.66 0.29 -6.07
C VAL A 76 15.65 1.52 -5.15
N ARG A 77 15.12 2.63 -5.66
CA ARG A 77 14.90 3.87 -4.94
C ARG A 77 13.40 4.13 -4.86
N CYS A 78 12.89 4.33 -3.65
CA CYS A 78 11.50 4.65 -3.42
C CYS A 78 11.39 5.98 -2.66
N PRO A 79 10.39 6.81 -2.97
CA PRO A 79 9.97 7.91 -2.09
C PRO A 79 9.46 7.37 -0.76
N ASP A 80 9.35 8.25 0.23
CA ASP A 80 8.63 7.94 1.46
C ASP A 80 7.15 7.70 1.16
N LEU A 81 6.59 6.65 1.77
CA LEU A 81 5.22 6.22 1.55
C LEU A 81 4.36 6.64 2.73
N LYS A 82 3.53 7.67 2.54
CA LYS A 82 2.57 8.10 3.58
C LYS A 82 1.72 6.93 4.05
N ALA A 83 1.60 6.74 5.36
CA ALA A 83 0.80 5.68 5.95
C ALA A 83 -0.70 6.04 5.93
N VAL A 84 -1.21 6.28 4.72
CA VAL A 84 -2.59 6.65 4.45
C VAL A 84 -3.12 5.68 3.40
N ALA A 85 -4.24 5.02 3.70
CA ALA A 85 -4.87 4.10 2.75
C ALA A 85 -5.12 4.79 1.40
N GLY A 86 -4.70 4.16 0.31
CA GLY A 86 -4.77 4.71 -1.04
C GLY A 86 -3.62 5.62 -1.45
N ALA A 87 -2.66 5.92 -0.56
CA ALA A 87 -1.44 6.62 -0.94
C ALA A 87 -0.65 5.82 -1.99
N LYS A 88 -0.09 6.52 -2.98
CA LYS A 88 0.68 5.91 -4.07
C LYS A 88 2.00 6.61 -4.26
N VAL A 89 3.04 5.84 -4.50
CA VAL A 89 4.36 6.31 -4.91
C VAL A 89 4.87 5.44 -6.04
N THR A 90 5.81 5.97 -6.81
CA THR A 90 6.49 5.19 -7.84
C THR A 90 7.94 5.04 -7.43
N CYS A 91 8.36 3.80 -7.23
CA CYS A 91 9.76 3.47 -7.05
C CYS A 91 10.43 3.37 -8.43
N THR A 92 11.71 3.69 -8.47
CA THR A 92 12.55 3.51 -9.66
C THR A 92 13.59 2.44 -9.37
N ALA A 93 13.80 1.53 -10.30
CA ALA A 93 14.84 0.52 -10.25
C ALA A 93 15.58 0.46 -11.58
N LYS A 94 16.65 -0.33 -11.63
CA LYS A 94 17.27 -0.74 -12.88
C LYS A 94 17.07 -2.23 -13.08
N ASP A 95 16.78 -2.68 -14.29
CA ASP A 95 16.90 -4.10 -14.61
C ASP A 95 18.38 -4.51 -14.74
N GLY A 96 18.62 -5.77 -15.11
CA GLY A 96 19.99 -6.29 -15.29
C GLY A 96 20.68 -5.84 -16.56
N ASP A 97 19.95 -5.24 -17.51
CA ASP A 97 20.50 -4.55 -18.67
C ASP A 97 20.85 -3.10 -18.34
N GLY A 98 20.41 -2.61 -17.17
CA GLY A 98 20.66 -1.27 -16.65
C GLY A 98 19.59 -0.26 -17.04
N GLU A 99 18.49 -0.70 -17.67
CA GLU A 99 17.39 0.15 -18.06
C GLU A 99 16.53 0.53 -16.86
N ALA A 100 15.97 1.74 -16.87
CA ALA A 100 15.15 2.24 -15.77
C ALA A 100 13.76 1.60 -15.79
N VAL A 101 13.38 0.97 -14.69
CA VAL A 101 12.07 0.34 -14.47
C VAL A 101 11.30 1.13 -13.42
N SER A 102 10.02 1.39 -13.68
CA SER A 102 9.11 2.04 -12.74
C SER A 102 8.24 1.00 -12.03
N ILE A 103 8.21 1.05 -10.70
CA ILE A 103 7.50 0.12 -9.84
C ILE A 103 6.45 0.90 -9.05
N PRO A 104 5.15 0.78 -9.39
CA PRO A 104 4.09 1.44 -8.64
C PRO A 104 3.94 0.77 -7.28
N VAL A 105 3.85 1.57 -6.22
CA VAL A 105 3.60 1.13 -4.85
C VAL A 105 2.37 1.85 -4.32
N SER A 106 1.50 1.11 -3.65
CA SER A 106 0.26 1.63 -3.06
C SER A 106 0.04 1.13 -1.64
N VAL A 107 -0.44 1.99 -0.77
CA VAL A 107 -0.94 1.59 0.55
C VAL A 107 -2.33 1.03 0.40
N VAL A 108 -2.51 -0.21 0.86
CA VAL A 108 -3.79 -0.90 0.91
C VAL A 108 -4.52 -0.49 2.19
N ASP A 109 -3.80 -0.46 3.31
CA ASP A 109 -4.35 -0.23 4.62
C ASP A 109 -3.31 0.43 5.54
N ALA A 110 -3.76 1.26 6.48
CA ALA A 110 -2.91 1.86 7.50
C ALA A 110 -3.67 1.93 8.83
N GLU A 111 -3.16 1.22 9.83
CA GLU A 111 -3.79 1.05 11.14
C GLU A 111 -2.82 1.47 12.25
N GLY A 112 -3.04 2.64 12.85
CA GLY A 112 -2.29 3.10 14.03
C GLY A 112 -0.77 3.17 13.81
N SER A 113 -0.07 2.08 14.12
CA SER A 113 1.38 1.90 13.95
C SER A 113 1.77 0.84 12.93
N SER A 114 0.87 0.38 12.07
CA SER A 114 1.17 -0.55 10.99
C SER A 114 0.65 0.00 9.65
N VAL A 115 1.35 -0.35 8.57
CA VAL A 115 0.93 -0.04 7.21
C VAL A 115 1.04 -1.29 6.35
N THR A 116 -0.05 -1.62 5.66
CA THR A 116 -0.09 -2.66 4.65
C THR A 116 -0.06 -2.03 3.27
N TRP A 117 0.93 -2.41 2.48
CA TRP A 117 1.17 -1.83 1.17
C TRP A 117 1.53 -2.92 0.18
N LYS A 118 1.38 -2.61 -1.10
CA LYS A 118 1.67 -3.53 -2.19
C LYS A 118 2.35 -2.81 -3.34
N PHE A 119 3.10 -3.57 -4.12
CA PHE A 119 3.59 -3.11 -5.42
C PHE A 119 2.84 -3.79 -6.57
N GLU A 120 2.69 -3.06 -7.66
CA GLU A 120 2.00 -3.52 -8.87
C GLU A 120 2.99 -4.17 -9.85
N ARG A 121 2.50 -5.15 -10.61
CA ARG A 121 3.28 -5.85 -11.64
C ARG A 121 3.25 -5.10 -12.96
#